data_AF-A0A8J4XW40-F1
#
_entry.id   AF-A0A8J4XW40-F1
#
_cell.length_a   1.000
_cell.length_b   1.000
_cell.length_c   1.000
_cell.angle_alpha   90.00
_cell.angle_beta   90.00
_cell.angle_gamma   90.00
#
_symmetry.space_group_name_H-M   'P 1'
#
loop_
_entity.id
_entity.type
_entity.pdbx_description
1 polymer ?
#
loop_
_entity_poly.entity_id
_entity_poly.type
_entity_poly.pdbx_seq_one_letter_code
_entity_poly.pdbx_strand_id
1 'polypeptide(L)'
;MAELTLIVLGDTPPRGIHWSRPGAIHQARWMARNLYSMKMFMFAEQLEYDEETVVKLERLNLFLGLFYTPMWMSSTLAADAPANDLQFMKDMMKFKRTDPEIAQAVLQKLENHKWYLTQEVVPFALFGSRLSDKEKQDIAAKLHATEKPDSFRHKNIRK
;
A
#
# COMPACT_ATOMS: atom_id res chain seq x y z
N MET A 1 -13.72 2.70 -3.61
CA MET A 1 -12.39 3.33 -3.73
C MET A 1 -11.99 3.40 -5.19
N ALA A 2 -11.86 2.27 -5.89
CA ALA A 2 -11.51 2.23 -7.31
C ALA A 2 -12.32 3.20 -8.20
N GLU A 3 -13.65 3.22 -8.09
CA GLU A 3 -14.49 4.14 -8.87
C GLU A 3 -14.19 5.62 -8.58
N LEU A 4 -14.00 6.00 -7.30
CA LEU A 4 -13.65 7.38 -6.93
C LEU A 4 -12.26 7.75 -7.44
N THR A 5 -11.31 6.81 -7.41
CA THR A 5 -9.98 7.00 -7.97
C THR A 5 -10.02 7.28 -9.46
N LEU A 6 -10.83 6.53 -10.23
CA LEU A 6 -11.00 6.79 -11.66
C LEU A 6 -11.54 8.20 -11.91
N ILE A 7 -12.58 8.61 -11.18
CA ILE A 7 -13.17 9.94 -11.30
C ILE A 7 -12.15 11.04 -10.97
N VAL A 8 -11.39 10.88 -9.88
CA VAL A 8 -10.34 11.82 -9.48
C VAL A 8 -9.24 11.94 -10.55
N LEU A 9 -8.92 10.86 -11.25
CA LEU A 9 -7.94 10.85 -12.33
C LEU A 9 -8.53 11.32 -13.68
N GLY A 10 -9.79 11.76 -13.70
CA GLY A 10 -10.47 12.30 -14.88
C GLY A 10 -11.14 11.26 -15.78
N ASP A 11 -11.30 10.01 -15.30
CA ASP A 11 -11.94 8.93 -16.03
C ASP A 11 -13.37 8.65 -15.54
N THR A 12 -14.19 8.01 -16.36
CA THR A 12 -15.58 7.64 -16.02
C THR A 12 -15.67 6.14 -15.75
N PRO A 13 -16.11 5.70 -14.55
CA PRO A 13 -16.30 4.28 -14.26
C PRO A 13 -17.26 3.61 -15.25
N PRO A 14 -17.11 2.29 -15.53
CA PRO A 14 -17.96 1.57 -16.50
C PRO A 14 -19.47 1.65 -16.23
N ARG A 15 -19.84 1.85 -14.96
CA ARG A 15 -21.23 1.99 -14.53
C ARG A 15 -21.74 3.42 -14.56
N GLY A 16 -20.94 4.40 -15.00
CA GLY A 16 -21.21 5.83 -14.86
C GLY A 16 -20.94 6.36 -13.44
N ILE A 17 -21.06 7.68 -13.27
CA ILE A 17 -20.76 8.36 -12.01
C ILE A 17 -21.94 8.24 -11.04
N HIS A 18 -21.72 7.57 -9.91
CA HIS A 18 -22.71 7.38 -8.86
C HIS A 18 -22.14 7.79 -7.50
N TRP A 19 -22.88 8.61 -6.77
CA TRP A 19 -22.45 9.11 -5.46
C TRP A 19 -23.18 8.38 -4.34
N SER A 20 -22.41 7.71 -3.47
CA SER A 20 -22.92 7.19 -2.20
C SER A 20 -22.68 8.17 -1.07
N ARG A 21 -23.57 8.22 -0.07
CA ARG A 21 -23.33 9.00 1.14
C ARG A 21 -22.05 8.49 1.84
N PRO A 22 -21.20 9.38 2.36
CA PRO A 22 -20.05 8.96 3.15
C PRO A 22 -20.50 8.18 4.40
N GLY A 23 -19.88 7.03 4.68
CA GLY A 23 -20.15 6.24 5.88
C GLY A 23 -19.31 6.69 7.08
N ALA A 24 -19.65 6.28 8.30
CA ALA A 24 -18.98 6.72 9.52
C ALA A 24 -17.45 6.57 9.47
N ILE A 25 -16.72 7.63 9.86
CA ILE A 25 -15.26 7.62 10.05
C ILE A 25 -14.94 7.13 11.45
N HIS A 26 -14.02 6.17 11.55
CA HIS A 26 -13.35 5.81 12.79
C HIS A 26 -11.83 5.95 12.59
N GLN A 27 -11.09 6.31 13.64
CA GLN A 27 -9.63 6.52 13.59
C GLN A 27 -8.88 5.30 13.04
N ALA A 28 -9.38 4.09 13.32
CA ALA A 28 -8.78 2.83 12.87
C ALA A 28 -8.99 2.51 11.37
N ARG A 29 -9.79 3.29 10.63
CA ARG A 29 -10.14 2.99 9.23
C ARG A 29 -9.52 4.03 8.29
N TRP A 30 -8.22 3.87 7.99
CA TRP A 30 -7.49 4.71 7.04
C TRP A 30 -8.21 4.83 5.68
N MET A 31 -8.79 3.73 5.19
CA MET A 31 -9.61 3.71 3.97
C MET A 31 -10.73 4.75 3.97
N ALA A 32 -11.44 4.91 5.09
CA ALA A 32 -12.54 5.88 5.17
C ALA A 32 -12.01 7.30 4.94
N ARG A 33 -10.87 7.65 5.54
CA ARG A 33 -10.22 8.96 5.34
C ARG A 33 -9.88 9.21 3.87
N ASN A 34 -9.43 8.19 3.16
CA ASN A 34 -9.11 8.29 1.73
C ASN A 34 -10.35 8.53 0.87
N LEU A 35 -11.44 7.81 1.13
CA LEU A 35 -12.72 8.01 0.43
C LEU A 35 -13.28 9.42 0.65
N TYR A 36 -13.11 9.96 1.86
CA TYR A 36 -13.51 11.33 2.17
C TYR A 36 -12.59 12.36 1.50
N SER A 37 -11.28 12.17 1.55
CA SER A 37 -10.30 13.03 0.85
C SER A 37 -10.63 13.16 -0.64
N MET A 38 -10.97 12.06 -1.30
CA MET A 38 -11.36 12.06 -2.71
C MET A 38 -12.63 12.89 -2.94
N LYS A 39 -13.65 12.71 -2.10
CA LYS A 39 -14.91 13.47 -2.22
C LYS A 39 -14.73 14.94 -1.90
N MET A 40 -13.95 15.26 -0.86
CA MET A 40 -13.61 16.63 -0.49
C MET A 40 -12.94 17.36 -1.66
N PHE A 41 -12.04 16.67 -2.38
CA PHE A 41 -11.41 17.23 -3.57
C PHE A 41 -12.41 17.41 -4.72
N MET A 42 -13.19 16.38 -5.05
CA MET A 42 -14.15 16.44 -6.17
C MET A 42 -15.27 17.45 -5.96
N PHE A 43 -15.65 17.70 -4.71
CA PHE A 43 -16.68 18.67 -4.35
C PHE A 43 -16.12 19.94 -3.73
N ALA A 44 -14.83 20.22 -3.92
CA ALA A 44 -14.16 21.35 -3.26
C ALA A 44 -14.84 22.69 -3.54
N GLU A 45 -15.30 22.90 -4.78
CA GLU A 45 -16.04 24.10 -5.18
C GLU A 45 -17.39 24.21 -4.44
N GLN A 46 -18.15 23.11 -4.36
CA GLN A 46 -19.44 23.07 -3.66
C GLN A 46 -19.30 23.19 -2.14
N LEU A 47 -18.15 22.83 -1.60
CA LEU A 47 -17.80 22.90 -0.19
C LEU A 47 -17.07 24.20 0.17
N GLU A 48 -16.84 25.07 -0.81
CA GLU A 48 -16.21 26.39 -0.65
C GLU A 48 -14.83 26.30 0.03
N TYR A 49 -14.03 25.27 -0.30
CA TYR A 49 -12.67 25.17 0.21
C TYR A 49 -11.74 26.21 -0.42
N ASP A 50 -10.84 26.73 0.40
CA ASP A 50 -9.79 27.65 -0.04
C ASP A 50 -8.77 26.94 -0.95
N GLU A 51 -8.06 27.73 -1.75
CA GLU A 51 -7.09 27.23 -2.74
C GLU A 51 -5.97 26.39 -2.09
N GLU A 52 -5.50 26.77 -0.90
CA GLU A 52 -4.46 26.02 -0.19
C GLU A 52 -4.95 24.62 0.20
N THR A 53 -6.20 24.52 0.68
CA THR A 53 -6.85 23.24 0.98
C THR A 53 -7.02 22.40 -0.29
N VAL A 54 -7.43 23.00 -1.41
CA VAL A 54 -7.60 22.29 -2.69
C VAL A 54 -6.27 21.71 -3.18
N VAL A 55 -5.19 22.48 -3.14
CA VAL A 55 -3.85 22.01 -3.55
C VAL A 55 -3.38 20.85 -2.68
N LYS A 56 -3.60 20.90 -1.37
CA LYS A 56 -3.27 19.79 -0.45
C LYS A 56 -4.10 18.54 -0.75
N LEU A 57 -5.39 18.71 -1.01
CA LEU A 57 -6.29 17.62 -1.38
C LEU A 57 -5.88 17.02 -2.72
N GLU A 58 -5.56 17.81 -3.73
CA GLU A 58 -5.08 17.35 -5.03
C GLU A 58 -3.83 16.49 -4.88
N ARG A 59 -2.83 17.03 -4.17
CA ARG A 59 -1.55 16.36 -3.90
C ARG A 59 -1.74 15.00 -3.21
N LEU A 60 -2.60 14.95 -2.18
CA LEU A 60 -2.94 13.69 -1.50
C LEU A 60 -3.68 12.72 -2.43
N ASN A 61 -4.67 13.21 -3.18
CA ASN A 61 -5.49 12.39 -4.06
C ASN A 61 -4.71 11.82 -5.26
N LEU A 62 -3.71 12.53 -5.77
CA LEU A 62 -2.73 12.02 -6.73
C LEU A 62 -1.98 10.81 -6.18
N PHE A 63 -1.43 10.93 -4.97
CA PHE A 63 -0.78 9.79 -4.30
C PHE A 63 -1.76 8.62 -4.09
N LEU A 64 -2.97 8.93 -3.61
CA LEU A 64 -3.98 7.90 -3.36
C LEU A 64 -4.38 7.16 -4.65
N GLY A 65 -4.53 7.90 -5.75
CA GLY A 65 -4.95 7.34 -7.02
C GLY A 65 -3.85 6.52 -7.70
N LEU A 66 -2.63 7.06 -7.75
CA LEU A 66 -1.52 6.43 -8.47
C LEU A 66 -0.91 5.24 -7.73
N PHE A 67 -0.90 5.26 -6.39
CA PHE A 67 -0.14 4.26 -5.64
C PHE A 67 -0.96 3.52 -4.59
N TYR A 68 -1.64 4.24 -3.69
CA TYR A 68 -2.30 3.58 -2.56
C TYR A 68 -3.52 2.76 -3.01
N THR A 69 -4.32 3.23 -3.97
CA THR A 69 -5.48 2.47 -4.48
C THR A 69 -5.04 1.17 -5.16
N PRO A 70 -4.09 1.17 -6.13
CA PRO A 70 -3.60 -0.07 -6.72
C PRO A 70 -3.03 -1.04 -5.68
N MET A 71 -2.23 -0.55 -4.72
CA MET A 71 -1.67 -1.37 -3.64
C MET A 71 -2.76 -1.98 -2.76
N TRP A 72 -3.76 -1.19 -2.38
CA TRP A 72 -4.89 -1.69 -1.59
C TRP A 72 -5.66 -2.79 -2.32
N MET A 73 -5.93 -2.60 -3.61
CA MET A 73 -6.67 -3.59 -4.41
C MET A 73 -5.89 -4.89 -4.61
N SER A 74 -4.56 -4.84 -4.59
CA SER A 74 -3.69 -6.03 -4.69
C SER A 74 -3.40 -6.71 -3.35
N SER A 75 -3.83 -6.13 -2.22
CA SER A 75 -3.55 -6.66 -0.87
C SER A 75 -4.36 -7.91 -0.48
N THR A 76 -5.25 -8.40 -1.35
CA THR A 76 -6.15 -9.55 -1.05
C THR A 76 -5.43 -10.90 -1.03
N LEU A 77 -4.26 -11.01 -1.65
CA LEU A 77 -3.48 -12.25 -1.72
C LEU A 77 -2.22 -12.13 -0.86
N ALA A 78 -2.18 -12.87 0.25
CA ALA A 78 -1.05 -12.86 1.19
C ALA A 78 0.27 -13.28 0.53
N ALA A 79 0.23 -14.21 -0.43
CA ALA A 79 1.41 -14.67 -1.18
C ALA A 79 2.05 -13.55 -2.01
N ASP A 80 1.26 -12.57 -2.45
CA ASP A 80 1.73 -11.43 -3.23
C ASP A 80 2.17 -10.25 -2.35
N ALA A 81 1.84 -10.24 -1.06
CA ALA A 81 2.08 -9.10 -0.17
C ALA A 81 3.57 -8.68 -0.13
N PRO A 82 4.56 -9.59 -0.02
CA PRO A 82 5.97 -9.19 0.00
C PRO A 82 6.42 -8.54 -1.32
N ALA A 83 5.94 -9.03 -2.46
CA ALA A 83 6.24 -8.46 -3.77
C ALA A 83 5.58 -7.08 -3.94
N ASN A 84 4.33 -6.94 -3.48
CA ASN A 84 3.58 -5.69 -3.53
C ASN A 84 4.24 -4.60 -2.69
N ASP A 85 4.62 -4.92 -1.46
CA ASP A 85 5.26 -3.98 -0.56
C ASP A 85 6.63 -3.55 -1.10
N LEU A 86 7.42 -4.49 -1.63
CA LEU A 86 8.71 -4.17 -2.24
C LEU A 86 8.54 -3.27 -3.47
N GLN A 87 7.59 -3.59 -4.34
CA GLN A 87 7.31 -2.75 -5.51
C GLN A 87 6.85 -1.36 -5.09
N PHE A 88 5.95 -1.27 -4.11
CA PHE A 88 5.46 -0.01 -3.59
C PHE A 88 6.59 0.83 -2.96
N MET A 89 7.52 0.22 -2.22
CA MET A 89 8.73 0.90 -1.74
C MET A 89 9.59 1.45 -2.88
N LYS A 90 9.83 0.66 -3.93
CA LYS A 90 10.59 1.11 -5.11
C LYS A 90 9.89 2.28 -5.81
N ASP A 91 8.57 2.22 -5.94
CA ASP A 91 7.79 3.28 -6.55
C ASP A 91 7.83 4.56 -5.72
N MET A 92 7.77 4.45 -4.38
CA MET A 92 7.97 5.60 -3.48
C MET A 92 9.37 6.19 -3.56
N MET A 93 10.41 5.37 -3.69
CA MET A 93 11.78 5.87 -3.91
C MET A 93 11.90 6.67 -5.20
N LYS A 94 11.21 6.27 -6.27
CA LYS A 94 11.15 7.04 -7.53
C LYS A 94 10.30 8.30 -7.37
N PHE A 95 9.12 8.17 -6.76
CA PHE A 95 8.17 9.26 -6.53
C PHE A 95 8.73 10.37 -5.64
N LYS A 96 9.72 10.07 -4.80
CA LYS A 96 10.47 11.05 -4.02
C LYS A 96 11.03 12.22 -4.86
N ARG A 97 11.27 12.02 -6.16
CA ARG A 97 11.68 13.09 -7.10
C ARG A 97 10.57 14.09 -7.41
N THR A 98 9.32 13.66 -7.34
CA THR A 98 8.12 14.47 -7.58
C THR A 98 7.61 15.07 -6.28
N ASP A 99 7.51 14.26 -5.24
CA ASP A 99 6.99 14.66 -3.94
C ASP A 99 7.79 13.98 -2.82
N PRO A 100 8.84 14.65 -2.30
CA PRO A 100 9.72 14.05 -1.31
C PRO A 100 9.03 13.86 0.04
N GLU A 101 8.10 14.73 0.42
CA GLU A 101 7.46 14.68 1.74
C GLU A 101 6.44 13.54 1.81
N ILE A 102 5.57 13.36 0.80
CA ILE A 102 4.66 12.21 0.77
C ILE A 102 5.45 10.92 0.68
N ALA A 103 6.41 10.83 -0.25
CA ALA A 103 7.22 9.63 -0.42
C ALA A 103 7.95 9.25 0.88
N GLN A 104 8.54 10.23 1.58
CA GLN A 104 9.25 9.98 2.83
C GLN A 104 8.30 9.54 3.95
N ALA A 105 7.12 10.18 4.07
CA ALA A 105 6.12 9.78 5.06
C ALA A 105 5.63 8.34 4.82
N VAL A 106 5.39 7.96 3.56
CA VAL A 106 4.97 6.61 3.20
C VAL A 106 6.08 5.59 3.47
N LEU A 107 7.32 5.88 3.07
CA LEU A 107 8.46 5.00 3.34
C LEU A 107 8.65 4.76 4.84
N GLN A 108 8.60 5.82 5.66
CA GLN A 108 8.66 5.68 7.12
C GLN A 108 7.52 4.81 7.66
N LYS A 109 6.30 4.94 7.11
CA LYS A 109 5.20 4.05 7.49
C LYS A 109 5.48 2.61 7.08
N LEU A 110 5.96 2.34 5.87
CA LEU A 110 6.30 0.98 5.43
C LEU A 110 7.40 0.35 6.30
N GLU A 111 8.36 1.13 6.78
CA GLU A 111 9.38 0.62 7.71
C GLU A 111 8.79 0.10 9.02
N ASN A 112 7.74 0.74 9.52
CA ASN A 112 7.01 0.29 10.70
C ASN A 112 6.14 -0.97 10.45
N HIS A 113 5.91 -1.34 9.19
CA HIS A 113 5.14 -2.53 8.82
C HIS A 113 6.01 -3.77 8.56
N LYS A 114 7.32 -3.72 8.83
CA LYS A 114 8.23 -4.87 8.65
C LYS A 114 7.94 -6.04 9.60
N TRP A 115 7.07 -5.86 10.59
CA TRP A 115 6.79 -6.87 11.64
C TRP A 115 6.26 -8.21 11.09
N TYR A 116 5.57 -8.20 9.95
CA TYR A 116 5.02 -9.43 9.36
C TYR A 116 6.03 -10.16 8.45
N LEU A 117 7.17 -9.56 8.12
CA LEU A 117 8.22 -10.16 7.30
C LEU A 117 9.08 -11.12 8.14
N THR A 118 8.44 -12.14 8.71
CA THR A 118 9.08 -13.16 9.51
C THR A 118 9.54 -14.33 8.66
N GLN A 119 10.39 -15.19 9.22
CA GLN A 119 10.91 -16.37 8.52
C GLN A 119 9.80 -17.36 8.11
N GLU A 120 8.66 -17.32 8.81
CA GLU A 120 7.49 -18.15 8.55
C GLU A 120 6.60 -17.59 7.43
N VAL A 121 6.58 -16.26 7.25
CA VAL A 121 5.70 -15.58 6.30
C VAL A 121 6.37 -15.32 4.96
N VAL A 122 7.69 -15.06 4.95
CA VAL A 122 8.47 -14.84 3.72
C VAL A 122 8.35 -16.01 2.72
N PRO A 123 8.33 -17.30 3.12
CA PRO A 123 8.11 -18.41 2.18
C PRO A 123 6.80 -18.34 1.41
N PHE A 124 5.77 -17.65 1.92
CA PHE A 124 4.52 -17.48 1.17
C PHE A 124 4.73 -16.73 -0.15
N ALA A 125 5.76 -15.89 -0.24
CA ALA A 125 6.14 -15.21 -1.48
C ALA A 125 6.48 -16.18 -2.63
N LEU A 126 6.97 -17.38 -2.31
CA LEU A 126 7.34 -18.40 -3.32
C LEU A 126 6.11 -18.91 -4.09
N PHE A 127 4.93 -18.84 -3.49
CA PHE A 127 3.67 -19.25 -4.10
C PHE A 127 2.99 -18.12 -4.87
N GLY A 128 3.46 -16.88 -4.74
CA GLY A 128 2.92 -15.72 -5.46
C GLY A 128 3.22 -15.79 -6.96
N SER A 129 2.29 -15.32 -7.80
CA SER A 129 2.50 -15.25 -9.25
C SER A 129 3.23 -13.98 -9.68
N ARG A 130 3.47 -13.04 -8.75
CA ARG A 130 4.14 -11.76 -9.02
C ARG A 130 5.66 -11.84 -9.13
N LEU A 131 6.26 -12.92 -8.65
CA LEU A 131 7.70 -13.13 -8.70
C LEU A 131 8.06 -14.05 -9.86
N SER A 132 9.13 -13.72 -10.56
CA SER A 132 9.73 -14.60 -11.55
C SER A 132 10.32 -15.86 -10.89
N ASP A 133 10.46 -16.94 -11.65
CA ASP A 133 11.09 -18.18 -11.15
C ASP A 133 12.51 -17.93 -10.63
N LYS A 134 13.24 -17.00 -11.25
CA LYS A 134 14.56 -16.57 -10.78
C LYS A 134 14.49 -15.91 -9.40
N GLU A 135 13.58 -14.96 -9.20
CA GLU A 135 13.42 -14.30 -7.88
C GLU A 135 13.01 -15.29 -6.80
N LYS A 136 12.15 -16.27 -7.14
CA LYS A 136 11.78 -17.35 -6.22
C LYS A 136 12.98 -18.22 -5.84
N GLN A 137 13.82 -18.57 -6.81
CA GLN A 137 15.06 -19.31 -6.56
C GLN A 137 16.02 -18.51 -5.67
N ASP A 138 16.19 -17.21 -5.94
CA ASP A 138 17.04 -16.33 -5.14
C ASP A 138 16.55 -16.21 -3.69
N ILE A 139 15.23 -16.09 -3.48
CA ILE A 139 14.62 -16.09 -2.15
C ILE A 139 14.85 -17.43 -1.45
N ALA A 140 14.60 -18.55 -2.13
CA ALA A 140 14.77 -19.89 -1.55
C ALA A 140 16.23 -20.15 -1.16
N ALA A 141 17.19 -19.78 -2.01
CA ALA A 141 18.62 -19.88 -1.72
C ALA A 141 19.00 -19.01 -0.51
N LYS A 142 18.48 -17.79 -0.44
CA LYS A 142 18.76 -16.89 0.70
C LYS A 142 18.16 -17.41 2.01
N LEU A 143 16.93 -17.93 1.98
CA LEU A 143 16.29 -18.55 3.14
C LEU A 143 17.09 -19.76 3.63
N HIS A 144 17.54 -20.63 2.72
CA HIS A 144 18.35 -21.80 3.07
C HIS A 144 19.72 -21.40 3.67
N ALA A 145 20.32 -20.31 3.19
CA ALA A 145 21.58 -19.80 3.71
C ALA A 145 21.44 -18.99 5.02
N THR A 146 20.23 -18.62 5.42
CA THR A 146 19.99 -17.83 6.63
C THR A 146 20.05 -18.75 7.84
N GLU A 147 20.96 -18.48 8.78
CA GLU A 147 21.05 -19.28 9.99
C GLU A 147 19.78 -19.20 10.81
N LYS A 148 19.35 -20.36 11.32
CA LYS A 148 18.23 -20.44 12.25
C LYS A 148 18.60 -19.70 13.54
N PRO A 149 17.80 -18.71 13.98
CA PRO A 149 18.07 -17.99 15.23
C PRO A 149 18.09 -18.96 16.42
N ASP A 150 18.98 -18.71 17.39
CA ASP A 150 19.17 -19.59 18.54
C ASP A 150 17.89 -19.81 19.37
N SER A 151 16.98 -18.83 19.38
CA SER A 151 15.66 -18.93 20.02
C SER A 151 14.78 -20.06 19.50
N PHE A 152 14.99 -20.48 18.24
CA PHE A 152 14.26 -21.57 17.59
C PHE A 152 15.08 -22.86 17.47
N ARG A 153 16.34 -22.86 17.93
CA ARG A 153 17.14 -24.09 18.04
C ARG A 153 16.61 -24.86 19.25
N HIS A 154 16.21 -26.12 19.06
CA HIS A 154 15.83 -26.95 20.21
C HIS A 154 17.02 -27.00 21.17
N LYS A 155 16.83 -26.49 22.39
CA LYS A 155 17.73 -26.83 23.48
C LYS A 155 17.61 -28.34 23.64
N ASN A 156 18.70 -29.07 23.38
CA ASN A 156 18.78 -30.48 23.70
C ASN A 156 18.58 -30.62 25.22
N ILE A 157 17.34 -30.80 25.66
CA ILE A 157 17.03 -31.23 27.02
C ILE A 157 17.42 -32.71 27.03
N ARG A 158 18.70 -32.97 27.28
CA ARG A 158 19.16 -34.31 27.64
C ARG A 158 18.47 -34.64 28.97
N LYS A 159 17.54 -35.61 28.95
CA LYS A 159 17.09 -36.29 30.16
C LYS A 159 18.21 -37.17 30.68
#